data_AF-A0A1G1CNW0-F1
#
_entry.id   AF-A0A1G1CNW0-F1
#
_cell.length_a   1.000
_cell.length_b   1.000
_cell.length_c   1.000
_cell.angle_alpha   90.00
_cell.angle_beta   90.00
_cell.angle_gamma   90.00
#
_symmetry.space_group_name_H-M   'P 1'
#
loop_
_entity.id
_entity.type
_entity.pdbx_description
1 polymer ?
#
loop_
_entity_poly.entity_id
_entity_poly.type
_entity_poly.pdbx_seq_one_letter_code
_entity_poly.pdbx_strand_id
1 'polypeptide(L)'
;MNNTIVQVPVSKSLRDRAAAAASDLGFSSLQESIRIFMANLAKRQINITISPAKKIDEYTLSPRAIRRYEKLIRDIESGEEPVYTANSPQELIDQLHGRIPPKLANQSEIPKALRSKD
;
A
#
# COMPACT_ATOMS: atom_id res chain seq x y z
N MET A 1 -3.67 8.68 42.23
CA MET A 1 -2.87 7.61 41.59
C MET A 1 -3.57 6.29 41.88
N ASN A 2 -4.20 5.68 40.88
CA ASN A 2 -4.82 4.36 41.02
C ASN A 2 -4.16 3.42 40.00
N ASN A 3 -2.91 3.06 40.26
CA ASN A 3 -2.13 2.21 39.38
C ASN A 3 -2.41 0.75 39.72
N THR A 4 -2.83 -0.04 38.73
CA THR A 4 -3.09 -1.47 38.89
C THR A 4 -2.06 -2.28 38.11
N ILE A 5 -1.58 -3.37 38.71
CA ILE A 5 -0.66 -4.32 38.05
C ILE A 5 -1.48 -5.28 37.19
N VAL A 6 -1.08 -5.43 35.93
CA VAL A 6 -1.64 -6.43 35.01
C VAL A 6 -0.69 -7.63 34.97
N GLN A 7 -1.17 -8.81 35.36
CA GLN A 7 -0.42 -10.06 35.30
C GLN A 7 -0.96 -10.93 34.17
N VAL A 8 -0.09 -11.34 33.25
CA VAL A 8 -0.43 -12.22 32.13
C VAL A 8 0.54 -13.41 32.12
N PRO A 9 0.08 -14.63 32.43
CA PRO A 9 0.92 -15.83 32.36
C PRO A 9 1.33 -16.11 30.91
N VAL A 10 2.63 -16.15 30.66
CA VAL A 10 3.22 -16.48 29.36
C VAL A 10 4.49 -17.31 29.56
N SER A 11 4.91 -18.04 28.54
CA SER A 11 6.20 -18.72 28.60
C SER A 11 7.35 -17.71 28.66
N LYS A 12 8.42 -18.07 29.37
CA LYS A 12 9.63 -17.24 29.48
C LYS A 12 10.19 -16.90 28.08
N SER A 13 10.22 -17.87 27.18
CA SER A 13 10.70 -17.70 25.81
C SER A 13 9.85 -16.76 24.97
N LEU A 14 8.53 -16.73 25.17
CA LEU A 14 7.66 -15.76 24.48
C LEU A 14 7.90 -14.35 25.01
N ARG A 15 7.96 -14.19 26.34
CA ARG A 15 8.25 -12.90 26.99
C ARG A 15 9.58 -12.33 26.49
N ASP A 16 10.63 -13.13 26.46
CA ASP A 16 11.97 -12.67 26.10
C ASP A 16 12.04 -12.25 24.63
N ARG A 17 11.40 -13.00 23.72
CA ARG A 17 11.28 -12.62 22.30
C ARG A 17 10.43 -11.36 22.10
N ALA A 18 9.31 -11.23 22.83
CA ALA A 18 8.47 -10.04 22.76
C ALA A 18 9.19 -8.80 23.31
N ALA A 19 10.00 -8.95 24.37
CA ALA A 19 10.81 -7.86 24.91
C ALA A 19 11.89 -7.39 23.92
N ALA A 20 12.55 -8.33 23.23
CA ALA A 20 13.51 -7.99 22.16
C ALA A 20 12.81 -7.22 21.01
N ALA A 21 11.69 -7.74 20.50
CA ALA A 21 10.93 -7.07 19.45
C ALA A 21 10.42 -5.67 19.88
N ALA A 22 10.00 -5.51 21.14
CA ALA A 22 9.61 -4.20 21.66
C ALA A 22 10.80 -3.23 21.72
N SER A 23 11.99 -3.70 22.10
CA SER A 23 13.22 -2.90 22.08
C SER A 23 13.59 -2.47 20.66
N ASP A 24 13.45 -3.37 19.68
CA ASP A 24 13.74 -3.07 18.26
C ASP A 24 12.80 -2.00 17.71
N LEU A 25 11.56 -1.93 18.21
CA LEU A 25 10.59 -0.88 17.89
C LEU A 25 10.82 0.44 18.68
N GLY A 26 11.85 0.51 19.52
CA GLY A 26 12.23 1.71 20.27
C GLY A 26 11.52 1.88 21.63
N PHE A 27 10.78 0.87 22.11
CA PHE A 27 10.18 0.94 23.45
C PHE A 27 11.24 0.72 24.54
N SER A 28 11.17 1.50 25.62
CA SER A 28 12.08 1.34 26.76
C SER A 28 11.87 0.05 27.56
N SER A 29 10.68 -0.57 27.45
CA SER A 29 10.38 -1.86 28.07
C SER A 29 9.17 -2.54 27.42
N LEU A 30 9.04 -3.86 27.61
CA LEU A 30 7.85 -4.61 27.22
C LEU A 30 6.58 -4.10 27.93
N GLN A 31 6.70 -3.56 29.14
CA GLN A 31 5.54 -3.04 29.88
C GLN A 31 4.99 -1.77 29.23
N GLU A 32 5.87 -0.94 28.65
CA GLU A 32 5.46 0.28 27.98
C GLU A 32 4.71 0.01 26.68
N SER A 33 5.19 -0.97 25.89
CA SER A 33 4.46 -1.39 24.69
C SER A 33 3.08 -1.97 25.03
N ILE A 34 2.95 -2.72 26.13
CA ILE A 34 1.67 -3.21 26.64
C ILE A 34 0.76 -2.04 27.08
N ARG A 35 1.28 -1.03 27.77
CA ARG A 35 0.49 0.15 28.17
C ARG A 35 -0.06 0.90 26.95
N ILE A 36 0.76 1.14 25.94
CA ILE A 36 0.37 1.83 24.71
C ILE A 36 -0.68 0.99 23.96
N PHE A 37 -0.48 -0.32 23.87
CA PHE A 37 -1.47 -1.22 23.31
C PHE A 37 -2.80 -1.14 24.07
N MET A 38 -2.80 -1.25 25.41
CA MET A 38 -4.02 -1.14 26.21
C MET A 38 -4.72 0.22 26.06
N ALA A 39 -3.96 1.32 25.96
CA ALA A 39 -4.50 2.65 25.76
C ALA A 39 -5.23 2.80 24.41
N ASN A 40 -4.67 2.24 23.33
CA ASN A 40 -5.31 2.22 22.02
C ASN A 40 -6.48 1.22 21.96
N LEU A 41 -6.36 0.09 22.66
CA LEU A 41 -7.43 -0.89 22.78
C LEU A 41 -8.67 -0.29 23.45
N ALA A 42 -8.48 0.44 24.55
CA ALA A 42 -9.55 1.13 25.27
C ALA A 42 -10.29 2.17 24.40
N LYS A 43 -9.58 2.77 23.44
CA LYS A 43 -10.13 3.71 22.46
C LYS A 43 -10.75 3.03 21.23
N ARG A 44 -10.74 1.69 21.15
CA ARG A 44 -11.16 0.91 19.97
C ARG A 44 -10.39 1.28 18.69
N GLN A 45 -9.12 1.68 18.84
CA GLN A 45 -8.25 2.11 17.74
C GLN A 45 -7.35 0.97 17.21
N ILE A 46 -7.61 -0.28 17.63
CA ILE A 46 -6.81 -1.43 17.22
C ILE A 46 -7.62 -2.30 16.29
N ASN A 47 -7.06 -2.57 15.11
CA ASN A 47 -7.49 -3.64 14.23
C ASN A 47 -6.42 -4.75 14.27
N ILE A 48 -6.81 -5.95 14.68
CA ILE A 48 -5.90 -7.11 14.78
C ILE A 48 -6.06 -7.95 13.52
N THR A 49 -5.01 -8.01 12.70
CA THR A 49 -4.93 -8.91 11.55
C THR A 49 -3.79 -9.90 11.79
N ILE A 50 -4.08 -11.20 11.80
CA ILE A 50 -3.07 -12.26 11.85
C ILE A 50 -2.83 -12.71 10.41
N SER A 51 -1.88 -12.07 9.74
CA SER A 51 -1.39 -12.53 8.45
C SER A 51 -0.14 -13.40 8.67
N PRO A 52 -0.03 -14.56 8.00
CA PRO A 52 1.25 -15.26 7.97
C PRO A 52 2.31 -14.29 7.47
N ALA A 53 3.48 -14.29 8.09
CA ALA A 53 4.63 -13.47 7.71
C ALA A 53 5.15 -13.88 6.32
N LYS A 54 4.36 -13.64 5.28
CA LYS A 54 4.75 -13.67 3.90
C LYS A 54 4.80 -12.21 3.49
N LYS A 55 5.99 -11.61 3.67
CA LYS A 55 6.45 -10.36 3.04
C LYS A 55 5.29 -9.43 2.65
N ILE A 56 4.73 -8.73 3.63
CA ILE A 56 3.91 -7.54 3.34
C ILE A 56 4.89 -6.39 3.15
N ASP A 57 5.83 -6.52 2.21
CA ASP A 57 6.78 -5.43 1.88
C ASP A 57 6.84 -5.12 0.38
N GLU A 58 6.17 -5.90 -0.48
CA GLU A 58 5.92 -5.45 -1.84
C GLU A 58 4.57 -6.04 -2.26
N TYR A 59 3.62 -5.16 -2.61
CA TYR A 59 2.57 -5.50 -3.56
C TYR A 59 3.24 -5.83 -4.90
N THR A 60 3.94 -6.95 -4.98
CA THR A 60 4.54 -7.44 -6.21
C THR A 60 3.40 -7.90 -7.10
N LEU A 61 3.30 -7.24 -8.25
CA LEU A 61 2.45 -7.73 -9.33
C LEU A 61 2.82 -9.18 -9.64
N SER A 62 1.83 -10.02 -9.96
CA SER A 62 2.12 -11.38 -10.43
C SER A 62 3.01 -11.31 -11.68
N PRO A 63 3.86 -12.32 -11.97
CA PRO A 63 4.69 -12.32 -13.19
C PRO A 63 3.88 -12.09 -14.47
N ARG A 64 2.62 -12.57 -14.50
CA ARG A 64 1.68 -12.32 -15.59
C ARG A 64 1.24 -10.85 -15.67
N ALA A 65 0.97 -10.21 -14.53
CA ALA A 65 0.61 -8.81 -14.49
C ALA A 65 1.78 -7.91 -14.88
N ILE A 66 3.00 -8.21 -14.40
CA ILE A 66 4.23 -7.50 -14.78
C ILE A 66 4.38 -7.48 -16.31
N ARG A 67 4.39 -8.65 -16.96
CA ARG A 67 4.52 -8.75 -18.42
C ARG A 67 3.43 -7.97 -19.18
N ARG A 68 2.21 -7.95 -18.66
CA ARG A 68 1.09 -7.21 -19.26
C ARG A 68 1.32 -5.70 -19.17
N TYR A 69 1.73 -5.19 -18.01
CA TYR A 69 2.00 -3.76 -17.84
C TYR A 69 3.24 -3.33 -18.61
N GLU A 70 4.31 -4.13 -18.62
CA GLU A 70 5.52 -3.85 -19.42
C GLU A 70 5.22 -3.82 -20.92
N LYS A 71 4.38 -4.73 -21.42
CA LYS A 71 3.90 -4.67 -22.81
C LYS A 71 3.12 -3.38 -23.05
N LEU A 72 2.14 -3.08 -22.21
CA LEU A 72 1.31 -1.88 -22.36
C LEU A 72 2.13 -0.58 -22.33
N ILE A 73 3.14 -0.48 -21.47
CA ILE A 73 4.04 0.68 -21.45
C ILE A 73 4.80 0.79 -22.78
N ARG A 74 5.41 -0.31 -23.26
CA ARG A 74 6.14 -0.30 -24.54
C ARG A 74 5.24 0.08 -25.72
N ASP A 75 4.03 -0.44 -25.77
CA ASP A 75 3.12 -0.18 -26.88
C ASP A 75 2.60 1.27 -26.86
N ILE A 76 2.44 1.87 -25.67
CA ILE A 76 2.15 3.31 -25.52
C ILE A 76 3.35 4.15 -25.99
N GLU A 77 4.57 3.76 -25.61
CA GLU A 77 5.81 4.45 -25.98
C GLU A 77 6.11 4.37 -27.48
N SER A 78 5.82 3.24 -28.13
CA SER A 78 6.00 3.04 -29.57
C SER A 78 4.88 3.64 -30.42
N GLY A 79 3.76 4.04 -29.80
CA GLY A 79 2.57 4.55 -30.49
C GLY A 79 1.72 3.45 -31.13
N GLU A 80 1.93 2.18 -30.77
CA GLU A 80 1.10 1.05 -31.19
C GLU A 80 -0.27 1.06 -30.50
N GLU A 81 -0.33 1.50 -29.24
CA GLU A 81 -1.59 1.62 -28.48
C GLU A 81 -2.20 3.02 -28.61
N PRO A 82 -3.52 3.14 -28.90
CA PRO A 82 -4.19 4.43 -28.95
C PRO A 82 -4.29 5.04 -27.55
N VAL A 83 -3.69 6.22 -27.38
CA VAL A 83 -3.79 7.02 -26.16
C VAL A 83 -4.98 7.96 -26.28
N TYR A 84 -5.78 8.06 -25.23
CA TYR A 84 -6.94 8.95 -25.16
C TYR A 84 -6.74 10.06 -24.13
N THR A 85 -7.41 11.19 -24.33
CA THR A 85 -7.29 12.39 -23.52
C THR A 85 -8.64 12.86 -22.98
N ALA A 86 -8.61 13.50 -21.83
CA ALA A 86 -9.75 14.15 -21.20
C ALA A 86 -9.29 15.47 -20.56
N ASN A 87 -10.06 16.54 -20.77
CA ASN A 87 -9.72 17.88 -20.30
C ASN A 87 -10.27 18.17 -18.89
N SER A 88 -11.07 17.26 -18.33
CA SER A 88 -11.58 17.37 -16.97
C SER A 88 -11.80 15.98 -16.34
N PRO A 89 -11.80 15.88 -15.00
CA PRO A 89 -12.13 14.64 -14.31
C PRO A 89 -13.52 14.09 -14.68
N GLN A 90 -14.49 14.99 -14.87
CA GLN A 90 -15.85 14.60 -15.24
C GLN A 90 -15.89 13.98 -16.64
N GLU A 91 -15.19 14.60 -17.61
CA GLU A 91 -15.07 14.07 -18.97
C GLU A 91 -14.40 12.68 -18.99
N LEU A 92 -13.34 12.47 -18.19
CA LEU A 92 -12.68 11.16 -18.06
C LEU A 92 -13.65 10.08 -17.55
N ILE A 93 -14.40 10.38 -16.50
CA ILE A 93 -15.36 9.45 -15.91
C ILE A 93 -16.48 9.12 -16.90
N ASP A 94 -16.97 10.11 -17.64
CA ASP A 94 -18.00 9.90 -18.65
C ASP A 94 -17.50 9.07 -19.85
N GLN A 95 -16.23 9.20 -20.23
CA GLN A 95 -15.59 8.33 -21.23
C GLN A 95 -15.45 6.88 -20.73
N LEU A 96 -14.99 6.66 -19.50
CA LEU A 96 -14.79 5.31 -18.92
C LEU A 96 -16.11 4.56 -18.72
N HIS A 97 -17.20 5.28 -18.42
CA HIS A 97 -18.54 4.71 -18.33
C HIS A 97 -19.26 4.62 -19.67
N GLY A 98 -18.62 5.01 -20.78
CA GLY A 98 -19.19 4.92 -22.13
C GLY A 98 -20.34 5.90 -22.41
N ARG A 99 -20.47 6.97 -21.61
CA ARG A 99 -21.48 8.02 -21.80
C ARG A 99 -21.11 8.95 -22.95
N ILE A 100 -19.81 9.10 -23.20
CA ILE A 100 -19.23 9.93 -24.27
C ILE A 100 -18.07 9.12 -24.90
N PRO A 101 -17.86 9.15 -26.22
CA PRO A 101 -16.72 8.46 -26.84
C PRO A 101 -15.38 9.06 -26.40
N PRO A 102 -14.33 8.24 -26.22
CA PRO A 102 -13.00 8.72 -25.85
C PRO A 102 -12.34 9.45 -27.02
N LYS A 103 -11.64 10.56 -26.73
CA LYS A 103 -10.95 11.39 -27.72
C LYS A 103 -9.49 10.96 -27.83
N LEU A 104 -9.00 10.70 -29.04
CA LEU A 104 -7.59 10.37 -29.26
C LEU A 104 -6.70 11.55 -28.87
N ALA A 105 -5.62 11.27 -28.15
CA ALA A 105 -4.63 12.25 -27.77
C ALA A 105 -3.76 12.63 -28.97
N ASN A 106 -3.44 13.93 -29.09
CA ASN A 106 -2.41 14.37 -30.02
C ASN A 106 -1.02 14.00 -29.49
N GLN A 107 -0.03 13.77 -30.35
CA GLN A 107 1.35 13.49 -29.91
C GLN A 107 1.93 14.58 -28.97
N SER A 108 1.46 15.83 -29.09
CA SER A 108 1.81 16.95 -28.22
C SER A 108 1.28 16.83 -26.79
N GLU A 109 0.24 16.03 -26.56
CA GLU A 109 -0.44 15.84 -25.27
C GLU A 109 0.08 14.62 -24.50
N ILE A 110 0.77 13.70 -25.18
CA ILE A 110 1.45 12.57 -24.54
C ILE A 110 2.61 13.13 -23.69
N PRO A 111 2.71 12.82 -22.38
CA PRO A 111 3.80 13.29 -21.53
C PRO A 111 5.16 12.99 -22.15
N LYS A 112 6.09 13.97 -22.12
CA LYS A 112 7.46 13.78 -22.66
C LYS A 112 8.19 12.58 -22.07
N ALA A 113 7.86 12.18 -20.83
CA ALA A 113 8.41 11.01 -20.15
C ALA A 113 8.01 9.67 -20.79
N LEU A 114 6.96 9.66 -21.63
CA LEU A 114 6.44 8.49 -22.35
C LEU A 114 6.70 8.57 -23.87
N ARG A 115 7.40 9.61 -24.34
CA ARG A 115 7.86 9.69 -25.74
C ARG A 115 9.20 8.99 -25.81
N SER A 116 9.41 8.11 -26.79
CA SER A 116 10.72 7.53 -27.03
C SER A 116 11.77 8.65 -27.13
N LYS A 117 12.86 8.52 -26.38
CA LYS A 117 14.04 9.36 -26.61
C LYS A 117 14.59 8.95 -27.97
N ASP A 118 14.53 9.87 -28.94
CA ASP A 118 15.40 9.81 -30.11
C ASP A 118 16.89 9.78 -29.68
#